data_AF-A0A9E3E6S2-F1
#
_entry.id   AF-A0A9E3E6S2-F1
#
_cell.length_a   1.000
_cell.length_b   1.000
_cell.length_c   1.000
_cell.angle_alpha   90.00
_cell.angle_beta   90.00
_cell.angle_gamma   90.00
#
_symmetry.space_group_name_H-M   'P 1'
#
loop_
_entity.id
_entity.type
_entity.pdbx_description
1 polymer ?
#
loop_
_entity_poly.entity_id
_entity_poly.type
_entity_poly.pdbx_seq_one_letter_code
_entity_poly.pdbx_strand_id
1 'polypeptide(L)'
;WFLAGVVAIGWVAAAAAQQSLPEAPQPQTPATTASPSPAVQSTPSTQGNEEETTNRSGKRDFGKTHIFWIIPNYRADEGDLEVKPLTPRQKFKVALDDSFDPSAFLVAGVFAGISMAQRQYAHFGQGAVGFGKYYGGAFADQAVGNFMTEALFPIALHQDPRYFTKGKGGFWRRTGYAISREVITLGDDGRQHFNTSELAGNFVAAGISNVYYPAADRSFSNTVNKWSQQIALDTFFNIMKEFWPDMRRKIFHAGS
;
A
#
# COMPACT_ATOMS: atom_id res chain seq x y z
N TRP A 1 14.58 8.37 3.47
CA TRP A 1 14.38 6.97 3.91
C TRP A 1 13.03 6.39 3.47
N PHE A 2 11.88 7.06 3.68
CA PHE A 2 10.57 6.63 3.15
C PHE A 2 10.53 6.49 1.61
N LEU A 3 10.98 7.51 0.89
CA LEU A 3 11.16 7.47 -0.57
C LEU A 3 12.22 6.45 -1.03
N ALA A 4 13.23 6.16 -0.21
CA ALA A 4 14.27 5.18 -0.55
C ALA A 4 13.74 3.74 -0.52
N GLY A 5 12.77 3.44 0.36
CA GLY A 5 12.10 2.14 0.39
C GLY A 5 11.17 1.92 -0.80
N VAL A 6 10.40 2.94 -1.18
CA VAL A 6 9.51 2.87 -2.36
C VAL A 6 10.31 2.83 -3.67
N VAL A 7 11.44 3.54 -3.74
CA VAL A 7 12.38 3.44 -4.86
C VAL A 7 13.06 2.07 -4.91
N ALA A 8 13.40 1.45 -3.77
CA ALA A 8 14.03 0.13 -3.73
C ALA A 8 13.13 -1.00 -4.27
N ILE A 9 11.80 -0.90 -4.12
CA ILE A 9 10.82 -1.83 -4.74
C ILE A 9 10.90 -1.74 -6.28
N GLY A 10 11.07 -0.52 -6.82
CA GLY A 10 11.31 -0.31 -8.24
C GLY A 10 12.62 -0.93 -8.74
N TRP A 11 13.65 -1.07 -7.89
CA TRP A 11 14.94 -1.67 -8.26
C TRP A 11 14.93 -3.19 -8.29
N VAL A 12 14.18 -3.87 -7.41
CA VAL A 12 14.07 -5.34 -7.42
C VAL A 12 13.29 -5.83 -8.65
N ALA A 13 12.30 -5.05 -9.12
CA ALA A 13 11.60 -5.34 -10.37
C ALA A 13 12.41 -4.99 -11.64
N ALA A 14 13.26 -3.96 -11.59
CA ALA A 14 14.09 -3.54 -12.72
C ALA A 14 15.17 -4.58 -13.08
N ALA A 15 15.72 -5.29 -12.09
CA ALA A 15 16.76 -6.30 -12.31
C ALA A 15 16.29 -7.51 -13.14
N ALA A 16 14.97 -7.76 -13.23
CA ALA A 16 14.40 -8.85 -14.03
C ALA A 16 14.06 -8.45 -15.48
N ALA A 17 14.09 -7.15 -15.82
CA ALA A 17 13.61 -6.63 -17.10
C ALA A 17 14.73 -6.15 -18.06
N GLN A 18 16.00 -6.32 -17.71
CA GLN A 18 17.12 -5.95 -18.59
C GLN A 18 17.36 -7.02 -19.68
N GLN A 19 16.50 -7.02 -20.69
CA GLN A 19 16.90 -7.33 -22.06
C GLN A 19 16.72 -6.07 -22.91
N SER A 20 17.84 -5.59 -23.44
CA SER A 20 18.03 -4.28 -24.10
C SER A 20 17.47 -4.21 -25.53
N LEU A 21 16.99 -3.02 -25.91
CA LEU A 21 16.88 -2.59 -27.31
C LEU A 21 17.44 -1.17 -27.49
N PRO A 22 17.94 -0.80 -28.68
CA PRO A 22 18.90 0.30 -28.88
C PRO A 22 18.28 1.68 -29.08
N GLU A 23 19.13 2.70 -28.89
CA GLU A 23 18.86 4.13 -28.77
C GLU A 23 18.73 4.88 -30.11
N ALA A 24 17.87 5.92 -30.16
CA ALA A 24 17.70 6.86 -31.28
C ALA A 24 17.16 8.22 -30.76
N PRO A 25 17.43 9.37 -31.43
CA PRO A 25 18.00 10.57 -30.80
C PRO A 25 17.03 11.73 -30.44
N GLN A 26 17.51 12.65 -29.58
CA GLN A 26 16.86 13.89 -29.10
C GLN A 26 16.76 15.03 -30.12
N PRO A 27 15.86 16.02 -29.89
CA PRO A 27 16.36 17.39 -29.63
C PRO A 27 15.57 18.28 -28.61
N GLN A 28 16.35 18.89 -27.71
CA GLN A 28 16.43 20.29 -27.19
C GLN A 28 15.22 21.18 -26.80
N THR A 29 15.39 21.82 -25.64
CA THR A 29 14.61 22.82 -24.87
C THR A 29 14.67 24.27 -25.45
N PRO A 30 13.83 25.22 -24.96
CA PRO A 30 14.34 26.20 -23.96
C PRO A 30 13.39 26.62 -22.82
N ALA A 31 14.01 27.23 -21.80
CA ALA A 31 13.56 27.74 -20.48
C ALA A 31 12.50 28.89 -20.53
N THR A 32 11.85 29.40 -19.47
CA THR A 32 12.36 29.89 -18.16
C THR A 32 11.21 30.37 -17.21
N THR A 33 11.47 30.34 -15.89
CA THR A 33 11.08 31.27 -14.77
C THR A 33 9.69 31.36 -14.10
N ALA A 34 9.71 31.02 -12.80
CA ALA A 34 9.30 31.75 -11.57
C ALA A 34 7.84 32.12 -11.21
N SER A 35 7.48 31.75 -9.97
CA SER A 35 6.29 32.11 -9.16
C SER A 35 6.27 33.60 -8.71
N PRO A 36 5.18 34.09 -8.09
CA PRO A 36 4.97 33.91 -6.64
C PRO A 36 3.51 33.70 -6.17
N SER A 37 3.39 33.24 -4.91
CA SER A 37 2.15 33.09 -4.11
C SER A 37 1.67 34.45 -3.53
N PRO A 38 0.45 34.50 -2.97
CA PRO A 38 0.25 35.19 -1.69
C PRO A 38 -0.49 34.35 -0.63
N ALA A 39 -0.25 34.71 0.62
CA ALA A 39 -0.73 34.13 1.86
C ALA A 39 -2.04 34.78 2.36
N VAL A 40 -2.81 34.08 3.21
CA VAL A 40 -3.55 34.67 4.36
C VAL A 40 -3.73 33.63 5.47
N GLN A 41 -3.36 34.01 6.70
CA GLN A 41 -3.68 33.34 7.96
C GLN A 41 -4.09 34.42 8.98
N SER A 42 -5.18 34.21 9.73
CA SER A 42 -5.44 34.89 11.02
C SER A 42 -6.41 34.06 11.88
N THR A 43 -5.97 33.74 13.10
CA THR A 43 -6.72 33.25 14.29
C THR A 43 -7.15 34.45 15.16
N PRO A 44 -8.13 34.38 16.12
CA PRO A 44 -7.98 33.63 17.37
C PRO A 44 -9.26 33.06 18.06
N SER A 45 -8.94 32.27 19.09
CA SER A 45 -9.70 31.47 20.05
C SER A 45 -10.69 32.19 20.99
N THR A 46 -11.64 31.45 21.57
CA THR A 46 -12.26 31.73 22.90
C THR A 46 -12.66 30.43 23.60
N GLN A 47 -12.31 30.33 24.88
CA GLN A 47 -12.62 29.26 25.84
C GLN A 47 -14.06 29.35 26.37
N GLY A 48 -14.62 28.19 26.74
CA GLY A 48 -15.74 28.06 27.67
C GLY A 48 -15.74 26.66 28.27
N ASN A 49 -15.51 26.57 29.59
CA ASN A 49 -15.62 25.34 30.39
C ASN A 49 -17.09 25.10 30.74
N GLU A 50 -17.55 23.84 30.75
CA GLU A 50 -18.15 23.16 31.92
C GLU A 50 -18.71 21.75 31.55
N GLU A 51 -18.37 20.82 32.46
CA GLU A 51 -19.09 19.61 32.91
C GLU A 51 -19.38 18.41 31.98
N GLU A 52 -18.54 17.38 32.19
CA GLU A 52 -18.84 15.96 32.41
C GLU A 52 -20.21 15.39 31.96
N THR A 53 -20.20 14.65 30.84
CA THR A 53 -20.95 13.39 30.73
C THR A 53 -20.16 12.38 29.89
N THR A 54 -20.02 11.18 30.46
CA THR A 54 -19.46 9.97 29.87
C THR A 54 -20.11 9.63 28.54
N ASN A 55 -19.39 9.87 27.44
CA ASN A 55 -19.71 9.27 26.14
C ASN A 55 -18.40 8.89 25.43
N ARG A 56 -17.94 7.65 25.60
CA ARG A 56 -16.89 7.04 24.77
C ARG A 56 -17.45 6.79 23.37
N SER A 57 -17.67 7.86 22.61
CA SER A 57 -17.86 7.79 21.17
C SER A 57 -16.49 7.92 20.49
N GLY A 58 -15.97 6.77 20.07
CA GLY A 58 -15.26 6.60 18.80
C GLY A 58 -14.22 7.62 18.34
N LYS A 59 -13.34 8.13 19.21
CA LYS A 59 -12.12 8.81 18.74
C LYS A 59 -11.16 7.76 18.21
N ARG A 60 -11.28 7.39 16.93
CA ARG A 60 -10.28 6.57 16.23
C ARG A 60 -8.93 7.27 16.39
N ASP A 61 -8.07 6.71 17.22
CA ASP A 61 -6.70 7.16 17.38
C ASP A 61 -6.00 6.97 16.04
N PHE A 62 -5.90 8.05 15.28
CA PHE A 62 -5.44 8.03 13.89
C PHE A 62 -4.06 7.36 13.79
N GLY A 63 -3.21 7.51 14.83
CA GLY A 63 -1.90 6.88 14.92
C GLY A 63 -1.91 5.35 15.16
N LYS A 64 -3.05 4.74 15.53
CA LYS A 64 -3.22 3.28 15.52
C LYS A 64 -3.66 2.76 14.16
N THR A 65 -4.50 3.53 13.48
CA THR A 65 -5.08 3.15 12.18
C THR A 65 -4.20 3.48 10.98
N HIS A 66 -3.24 4.38 11.13
CA HIS A 66 -2.37 4.82 10.04
C HIS A 66 -0.91 4.90 10.48
N ILE A 67 -0.04 4.23 9.72
CA ILE A 67 1.41 4.36 9.75
C ILE A 67 1.80 5.66 9.07
N PHE A 68 2.55 6.48 9.80
CA PHE A 68 2.96 7.83 9.43
C PHE A 68 1.82 8.75 8.97
N TRP A 69 0.58 8.49 9.41
CA TRP A 69 -0.64 9.18 8.95
C TRP A 69 -1.01 8.94 7.48
N ILE A 70 -0.27 8.09 6.77
CA ILE A 70 -0.34 7.98 5.29
C ILE A 70 -0.22 6.52 4.83
N ILE A 71 -0.27 5.52 5.69
CA ILE A 71 -0.29 4.12 5.26
C ILE A 71 -1.31 3.42 6.16
N PRO A 72 -2.27 2.68 5.63
CA PRO A 72 -3.30 2.09 6.47
C PRO A 72 -2.74 0.95 7.31
N ASN A 73 -3.23 0.85 8.53
CA ASN A 73 -2.84 -0.17 9.50
C ASN A 73 -4.04 -1.04 9.91
N TYR A 74 -5.10 -1.10 9.10
CA TYR A 74 -6.32 -1.86 9.40
C TYR A 74 -6.08 -3.37 9.52
N ARG A 75 -4.94 -3.82 8.99
CA ARG A 75 -4.49 -5.21 9.05
C ARG A 75 -3.57 -5.49 10.23
N ALA A 76 -2.97 -4.51 10.89
CA ALA A 76 -2.04 -4.84 11.97
C ALA A 76 -2.79 -5.14 13.26
N ASP A 77 -2.67 -6.35 13.78
CA ASP A 77 -3.00 -6.59 15.20
C ASP A 77 -1.76 -6.38 16.06
N GLU A 78 -1.89 -5.48 17.04
CA GLU A 78 -0.84 -5.05 17.97
C GLU A 78 -1.11 -5.66 19.36
N GLY A 79 -1.08 -6.99 19.51
CA GLY A 79 -1.20 -7.60 20.85
C GLY A 79 -1.29 -9.13 20.91
N ASP A 80 -0.90 -9.68 22.06
CA ASP A 80 -1.09 -11.09 22.49
C ASP A 80 -2.57 -11.36 22.91
N LEU A 81 -3.53 -10.61 22.36
CA LEU A 81 -4.95 -10.85 22.61
C LEU A 81 -5.41 -12.03 21.75
N GLU A 82 -6.25 -12.89 22.31
CA GLU A 82 -6.88 -14.00 21.61
C GLU A 82 -7.46 -13.51 20.27
N VAL A 83 -6.80 -13.88 19.16
CA VAL A 83 -7.13 -13.36 17.84
C VAL A 83 -8.45 -13.96 17.41
N LYS A 84 -9.52 -13.20 17.56
CA LYS A 84 -10.83 -13.59 17.06
C LYS A 84 -10.84 -13.48 15.52
N PRO A 85 -11.26 -14.54 14.79
CA PRO A 85 -11.37 -14.50 13.34
C PRO A 85 -12.35 -13.42 12.86
N LEU A 86 -12.04 -12.83 11.71
CA LEU A 86 -12.94 -11.86 11.08
C LEU A 86 -14.11 -12.58 10.40
N THR A 87 -15.31 -12.03 10.56
CA THR A 87 -16.47 -12.44 9.76
C THR A 87 -16.28 -12.03 8.29
N PRO A 88 -16.96 -12.68 7.32
CA PRO A 88 -16.89 -12.28 5.92
C PRO A 88 -17.20 -10.80 5.67
N ARG A 89 -18.19 -10.24 6.39
CA ARG A 89 -18.52 -8.81 6.31
C ARG A 89 -17.38 -7.91 6.78
N GLN A 90 -16.66 -8.32 7.82
CA GLN A 90 -15.50 -7.57 8.32
C GLN A 90 -14.33 -7.65 7.33
N LYS A 91 -14.07 -8.80 6.71
CA LYS A 91 -13.05 -8.97 5.66
C LYS A 91 -13.33 -8.04 4.47
N PHE A 92 -14.58 -7.99 4.00
CA PHE A 92 -15.00 -7.01 2.98
C PHE A 92 -14.81 -5.55 3.43
N LYS A 93 -15.11 -5.25 4.68
CA LYS A 93 -14.91 -3.90 5.22
C LYS A 93 -13.43 -3.51 5.22
N VAL A 94 -12.54 -4.44 5.59
CA VAL A 94 -11.09 -4.22 5.58
C VAL A 94 -10.61 -3.89 4.16
N ALA A 95 -11.02 -4.68 3.16
CA ALA A 95 -10.72 -4.39 1.75
C ALA A 95 -11.19 -2.99 1.33
N LEU A 96 -12.44 -2.65 1.66
CA LEU A 96 -13.02 -1.34 1.33
C LEU A 96 -12.28 -0.18 2.00
N ASP A 97 -12.01 -0.30 3.30
CA ASP A 97 -11.31 0.72 4.06
C ASP A 97 -9.89 0.93 3.51
N ASP A 98 -9.20 -0.13 3.10
CA ASP A 98 -7.85 -0.02 2.57
C ASP A 98 -7.81 0.55 1.15
N SER A 99 -8.73 0.10 0.27
CA SER A 99 -8.77 0.58 -1.13
C SER A 99 -9.09 2.07 -1.26
N PHE A 100 -9.83 2.62 -0.31
CA PHE A 100 -10.28 4.02 -0.34
C PHE A 100 -9.70 4.87 0.78
N ASP A 101 -8.65 4.37 1.44
CA ASP A 101 -7.89 5.16 2.38
C ASP A 101 -7.22 6.35 1.65
N PRO A 102 -7.16 7.56 2.23
CA PRO A 102 -6.48 8.70 1.62
C PRO A 102 -5.04 8.39 1.18
N SER A 103 -4.37 7.48 1.88
CA SER A 103 -3.04 7.01 1.51
C SER A 103 -2.97 6.23 0.20
N ALA A 104 -3.99 5.44 -0.13
CA ALA A 104 -4.04 4.64 -1.35
C ALA A 104 -3.89 5.54 -2.58
N PHE A 105 -4.52 6.71 -2.55
CA PHE A 105 -4.39 7.73 -3.60
C PHE A 105 -2.97 8.26 -3.76
N LEU A 106 -2.21 8.41 -2.66
CA LEU A 106 -0.82 8.83 -2.72
C LEU A 106 0.07 7.72 -3.27
N VAL A 107 -0.13 6.49 -2.80
CA VAL A 107 0.62 5.30 -3.24
C VAL A 107 0.41 5.10 -4.75
N ALA A 108 -0.84 5.13 -5.22
CA ALA A 108 -1.16 5.09 -6.65
C ALA A 108 -0.43 6.19 -7.45
N GLY A 109 -0.30 7.39 -6.87
CA GLY A 109 0.47 8.50 -7.46
C GLY A 109 1.95 8.20 -7.62
N VAL A 110 2.57 7.62 -6.60
CA VAL A 110 3.99 7.25 -6.65
C VAL A 110 4.22 6.15 -7.68
N PHE A 111 3.40 5.09 -7.68
CA PHE A 111 3.48 4.03 -8.68
C PHE A 111 3.25 4.54 -10.09
N ALA A 112 2.28 5.43 -10.29
CA ALA A 112 2.04 6.05 -11.59
C ALA A 112 3.28 6.81 -12.09
N GLY A 113 3.95 7.55 -11.21
CA GLY A 113 5.20 8.24 -11.52
C GLY A 113 6.32 7.28 -11.91
N ILE A 114 6.50 6.19 -11.16
CA ILE A 114 7.52 5.17 -11.43
C ILE A 114 7.22 4.46 -12.77
N SER A 115 6.02 3.94 -12.97
CA SER A 115 5.62 3.25 -14.20
C SER A 115 5.71 4.15 -15.43
N MET A 116 5.36 5.44 -15.29
CA MET A 116 5.52 6.43 -16.36
C MET A 116 7.00 6.69 -16.65
N ALA A 117 7.86 6.83 -15.63
CA ALA A 117 9.30 7.02 -15.81
C ALA A 117 9.96 5.82 -16.49
N GLN A 118 9.52 4.60 -16.15
CA GLN A 118 9.97 3.36 -16.76
C GLN A 118 9.34 3.09 -18.13
N ARG A 119 8.37 3.91 -18.55
CA ARG A 119 7.60 3.74 -19.79
C ARG A 119 6.96 2.34 -19.90
N GLN A 120 6.48 1.82 -18.77
CA GLN A 120 5.92 0.47 -18.66
C GLN A 120 4.78 0.24 -19.69
N TYR A 121 4.04 1.30 -20.02
CA TYR A 121 3.04 1.34 -21.08
C TYR A 121 3.37 2.49 -22.04
N ALA A 122 4.29 2.28 -22.98
CA ALA A 122 4.81 3.35 -23.84
C ALA A 122 3.70 4.18 -24.55
N HIS A 123 2.60 3.54 -24.94
CA HIS A 123 1.47 4.17 -25.60
C HIS A 123 0.58 5.04 -24.67
N PHE A 124 0.74 4.94 -23.34
CA PHE A 124 0.11 5.90 -22.41
C PHE A 124 0.70 7.29 -22.55
N GLY A 125 1.95 7.40 -23.02
CA GLY A 125 2.66 8.65 -23.19
C GLY A 125 3.20 9.21 -21.88
N GLN A 126 3.59 10.48 -21.91
CA GLN A 126 4.17 11.24 -20.80
C GLN A 126 3.33 12.47 -20.49
N GLY A 127 3.71 13.23 -19.46
CA GLY A 127 3.00 14.44 -19.04
C GLY A 127 1.70 14.13 -18.30
N ALA A 128 0.90 15.16 -18.02
CA ALA A 128 -0.28 15.04 -17.15
C ALA A 128 -1.31 14.01 -17.64
N VAL A 129 -1.55 13.92 -18.95
CA VAL A 129 -2.48 12.94 -19.53
C VAL A 129 -1.95 11.51 -19.38
N GLY A 130 -0.66 11.29 -19.65
CA GLY A 130 -0.02 9.99 -19.45
C GLY A 130 -0.07 9.58 -17.98
N PHE A 131 0.32 10.50 -17.10
CA PHE A 131 0.26 10.29 -15.66
C PHE A 131 -1.14 9.89 -15.19
N GLY A 132 -2.20 10.56 -15.67
CA GLY A 132 -3.58 10.21 -15.34
C GLY A 132 -3.96 8.77 -15.72
N LYS A 133 -3.47 8.26 -16.86
CA LYS A 133 -3.69 6.86 -17.28
C LYS A 133 -2.95 5.88 -16.37
N TYR A 134 -1.68 6.15 -16.07
CA TYR A 134 -0.90 5.34 -15.13
C TYR A 134 -1.52 5.36 -13.73
N TYR A 135 -2.01 6.51 -13.28
CA TYR A 135 -2.66 6.71 -11.99
C TYR A 135 -3.95 5.92 -11.87
N GLY A 136 -4.85 6.04 -12.84
CA GLY A 136 -6.11 5.29 -12.84
C GLY A 136 -5.86 3.78 -12.86
N GLY A 137 -4.87 3.33 -13.64
CA GLY A 137 -4.45 1.94 -13.67
C GLY A 137 -3.87 1.45 -12.33
N ALA A 138 -2.95 2.20 -11.73
CA ALA A 138 -2.34 1.86 -10.45
C ALA A 138 -3.37 1.81 -9.31
N PHE A 139 -4.29 2.77 -9.27
CA PHE A 139 -5.39 2.76 -8.30
C PHE A 139 -6.32 1.56 -8.50
N ALA A 140 -6.70 1.26 -9.75
CA ALA A 140 -7.54 0.10 -10.05
C ALA A 140 -6.86 -1.22 -9.68
N ASP A 141 -5.58 -1.38 -10.04
CA ASP A 141 -4.77 -2.56 -9.70
C ASP A 141 -4.70 -2.77 -8.19
N GLN A 142 -4.47 -1.69 -7.42
CA GLN A 142 -4.47 -1.74 -5.96
C GLN A 142 -5.84 -2.11 -5.39
N ALA A 143 -6.91 -1.45 -5.83
CA ALA A 143 -8.24 -1.71 -5.32
C ALA A 143 -8.67 -3.15 -5.60
N VAL A 144 -8.48 -3.64 -6.84
CA VAL A 144 -8.78 -5.04 -7.19
C VAL A 144 -7.91 -6.00 -6.39
N GLY A 145 -6.62 -5.72 -6.21
CA GLY A 145 -5.70 -6.47 -5.36
C GLY A 145 -6.26 -6.64 -3.96
N ASN A 146 -6.56 -5.54 -3.27
CA ASN A 146 -7.13 -5.53 -1.92
C ASN A 146 -8.42 -6.35 -1.81
N PHE A 147 -9.36 -6.20 -2.75
CA PHE A 147 -10.59 -7.02 -2.72
C PHE A 147 -10.30 -8.51 -2.89
N MET A 148 -9.33 -8.89 -3.73
CA MET A 148 -8.95 -10.29 -3.91
C MET A 148 -8.24 -10.85 -2.68
N THR A 149 -7.24 -10.15 -2.16
CA THR A 149 -6.35 -10.63 -1.09
C THR A 149 -6.92 -10.43 0.31
N GLU A 150 -7.94 -9.58 0.49
CA GLU A 150 -8.47 -9.25 1.82
C GLU A 150 -9.93 -9.61 2.03
N ALA A 151 -10.69 -9.77 0.94
CA ALA A 151 -12.08 -10.17 1.01
C ALA A 151 -12.30 -11.52 0.34
N LEU A 152 -12.22 -11.60 -0.99
CA LEU A 152 -12.74 -12.75 -1.73
C LEU A 152 -11.99 -14.05 -1.43
N PHE A 153 -10.66 -14.06 -1.54
CA PHE A 153 -9.88 -15.25 -1.22
C PHE A 153 -9.87 -15.56 0.28
N PRO A 154 -9.66 -14.58 1.19
CA PRO A 154 -9.73 -14.84 2.62
C PRO A 154 -11.07 -15.39 3.11
N ILE A 155 -12.17 -15.00 2.48
CA ILE A 155 -13.50 -15.55 2.77
C ILE A 155 -13.60 -16.99 2.25
N ALA A 156 -13.21 -17.23 1.00
CA ALA A 156 -13.30 -18.55 0.39
C ALA A 156 -12.38 -19.59 1.07
N LEU A 157 -11.18 -19.15 1.46
CA LEU A 157 -10.12 -20.01 2.01
C LEU A 157 -10.05 -19.98 3.54
N HIS A 158 -10.94 -19.24 4.20
CA HIS A 158 -10.97 -19.10 5.66
C HIS A 158 -9.62 -18.64 6.23
N GLN A 159 -9.01 -17.65 5.57
CA GLN A 159 -7.74 -17.04 5.97
C GLN A 159 -7.98 -15.66 6.57
N ASP A 160 -7.15 -15.26 7.52
CA ASP A 160 -7.18 -13.93 8.09
C ASP A 160 -6.32 -13.00 7.21
N PRO A 161 -6.88 -11.91 6.67
CA PRO A 161 -6.12 -10.97 5.85
C PRO A 161 -5.22 -10.06 6.68
N ARG A 162 -5.30 -10.11 8.01
CA ARG A 162 -4.55 -9.22 8.90
C ARG A 162 -3.08 -9.64 9.02
N TYR A 163 -2.22 -8.63 9.09
CA TYR A 163 -0.82 -8.75 9.46
C TYR A 163 -0.68 -8.77 10.98
N PHE A 164 -0.20 -9.85 11.57
CA PHE A 164 0.03 -9.92 13.02
C PHE A 164 1.45 -9.47 13.33
N THR A 165 1.60 -8.34 14.03
CA THR A 165 2.93 -7.80 14.36
C THR A 165 3.67 -8.73 15.31
N LYS A 166 4.96 -8.99 15.05
CA LYS A 166 5.79 -9.78 15.96
C LYS A 166 6.24 -8.96 17.15
N GLY A 167 6.57 -7.68 16.93
CA GLY A 167 6.83 -6.66 17.94
C GLY A 167 8.10 -6.85 18.79
N LYS A 168 8.67 -8.05 18.85
CA LYS A 168 9.82 -8.41 19.68
C LYS A 168 10.97 -9.00 18.86
N GLY A 169 12.19 -8.69 19.25
CA GLY A 169 13.44 -9.16 18.63
C GLY A 169 14.16 -8.11 17.79
N GLY A 170 15.37 -8.44 17.34
CA GLY A 170 16.21 -7.54 16.54
C GLY A 170 15.65 -7.27 15.15
N PHE A 171 16.15 -6.20 14.51
CA PHE A 171 15.72 -5.70 13.19
C PHE A 171 15.57 -6.83 12.15
N TRP A 172 16.65 -7.59 11.90
CA TRP A 172 16.64 -8.66 10.89
C TRP A 172 15.62 -9.77 11.14
N ARG A 173 15.40 -10.14 12.42
CA ARG A 173 14.45 -11.19 12.80
C ARG A 173 12.99 -10.76 12.61
N ARG A 174 12.72 -9.45 12.67
CA ARG A 174 11.40 -8.85 12.46
C ARG A 174 11.15 -8.57 10.98
N THR A 175 12.16 -8.07 10.26
CA THR A 175 12.10 -7.94 8.79
C THR A 175 11.88 -9.30 8.11
N GLY A 176 12.65 -10.33 8.50
CA GLY A 176 12.46 -11.68 7.95
C GLY A 176 11.10 -12.28 8.32
N TYR A 177 10.56 -11.94 9.49
CA TYR A 177 9.18 -12.31 9.85
C TYR A 177 8.15 -11.61 8.98
N ALA A 178 8.28 -10.30 8.76
CA ALA A 178 7.38 -9.54 7.90
C ALA A 178 7.36 -10.10 6.47
N ILE A 179 8.53 -10.38 5.90
CA ILE A 179 8.67 -11.01 4.58
C ILE A 179 8.04 -12.41 4.56
N SER A 180 8.19 -13.20 5.63
CA SER A 180 7.57 -14.53 5.69
C SER A 180 6.04 -14.49 5.63
N ARG A 181 5.41 -13.34 5.90
CA ARG A 181 3.95 -13.21 5.87
C ARG A 181 3.35 -13.16 4.48
N GLU A 182 4.17 -12.97 3.44
CA GLU A 182 3.73 -13.16 2.04
C GLU A 182 3.40 -14.62 1.73
N VAL A 183 4.01 -15.56 2.44
CA VAL A 183 3.86 -17.01 2.20
C VAL A 183 3.18 -17.74 3.35
N ILE A 184 3.09 -17.12 4.53
CA ILE A 184 2.39 -17.67 5.70
C ILE A 184 1.29 -16.69 6.10
N THR A 185 0.08 -17.15 6.34
CA THR A 185 -1.03 -16.38 6.94
C THR A 185 -1.57 -17.08 8.21
N LEU A 186 -2.35 -16.37 9.03
CA LEU A 186 -3.15 -16.99 10.09
C LEU A 186 -4.48 -17.42 9.47
N GLY A 187 -4.97 -18.61 9.81
CA GLY A 187 -6.31 -19.06 9.43
C GLY A 187 -7.37 -18.54 10.39
N ASP A 188 -8.63 -18.59 9.97
CA ASP A 188 -9.78 -18.37 10.87
C ASP A 188 -9.86 -19.45 11.97
N ASP A 189 -9.09 -20.53 11.85
CA ASP A 189 -8.93 -21.57 12.88
C ASP A 189 -7.80 -21.25 13.90
N GLY A 190 -7.15 -20.09 13.76
CA GLY A 190 -6.04 -19.65 14.61
C GLY A 190 -4.71 -20.35 14.34
N ARG A 191 -4.60 -21.17 13.28
CA ARG A 191 -3.36 -21.87 12.91
C ARG A 191 -2.63 -21.13 11.81
N GLN A 192 -1.37 -21.49 11.56
CA GLN A 192 -0.63 -20.96 10.41
C GLN A 192 -0.99 -21.74 9.15
N HIS A 193 -1.28 -21.02 8.07
CA HIS A 193 -1.60 -21.56 6.75
C HIS A 193 -0.63 -21.01 5.72
N PHE A 194 -0.49 -21.71 4.60
CA PHE A 194 0.15 -21.13 3.42
C PHE A 194 -0.71 -19.97 2.90
N ASN A 195 -0.10 -18.80 2.65
CA ASN A 195 -0.81 -17.58 2.28
C ASN A 195 -1.27 -17.61 0.82
N THR A 196 -2.24 -18.48 0.56
CA THR A 196 -2.82 -18.67 -0.78
C THR A 196 -3.64 -17.44 -1.16
N SER A 197 -4.28 -16.77 -0.20
CA SER A 197 -5.06 -15.55 -0.47
C SER A 197 -4.21 -14.43 -1.04
N GLU A 198 -3.02 -14.21 -0.48
CA GLU A 198 -2.06 -13.23 -0.97
C GLU A 198 -1.56 -13.58 -2.38
N LEU A 199 -1.00 -14.77 -2.52
CA LEU A 199 -0.33 -15.17 -3.77
C LEU A 199 -1.33 -15.34 -4.93
N ALA A 200 -2.39 -16.12 -4.72
CA ALA A 200 -3.38 -16.38 -5.76
C ALA A 200 -4.33 -15.20 -5.97
N GLY A 201 -4.67 -14.46 -4.91
CA GLY A 201 -5.50 -13.26 -5.00
C GLY A 201 -4.83 -12.17 -5.83
N ASN A 202 -3.56 -11.85 -5.56
CA ASN A 202 -2.80 -10.91 -6.37
C ASN A 202 -2.59 -11.43 -7.80
N PHE A 203 -2.38 -12.73 -8.01
CA PHE A 203 -2.24 -13.27 -9.37
C PHE A 203 -3.54 -13.12 -10.18
N VAL A 204 -4.70 -13.38 -9.57
CA VAL A 204 -6.01 -13.17 -10.19
C VAL A 204 -6.27 -11.68 -10.41
N ALA A 205 -5.91 -10.81 -9.47
CA ALA A 205 -6.02 -9.36 -9.62
C ALA A 205 -5.20 -8.86 -10.82
N ALA A 206 -3.94 -9.29 -10.94
CA ALA A 206 -3.09 -9.00 -12.08
C ALA A 206 -3.70 -9.52 -13.39
N GLY A 207 -4.34 -10.69 -13.37
CA GLY A 207 -5.08 -11.23 -14.52
C GLY A 207 -6.29 -10.36 -14.91
N ILE A 208 -7.08 -9.90 -13.93
CA ILE A 208 -8.22 -9.00 -14.13
C ILE A 208 -7.77 -7.66 -14.71
N SER A 209 -6.55 -7.21 -14.38
CA SER A 209 -6.03 -5.96 -14.95
C SER A 209 -6.01 -5.95 -16.47
N ASN A 210 -5.88 -7.12 -17.11
CA ASN A 210 -5.95 -7.24 -18.55
C ASN A 210 -7.31 -6.80 -19.13
N VAL A 211 -8.38 -6.69 -18.34
CA VAL A 211 -9.70 -6.22 -18.81
C VAL A 211 -9.68 -4.72 -19.12
N TYR A 212 -9.03 -3.90 -18.27
CA TYR A 212 -9.03 -2.44 -18.39
C TYR A 212 -7.75 -1.84 -18.97
N TYR A 213 -6.67 -2.62 -19.10
CA TYR A 213 -5.49 -2.21 -19.88
C TYR A 213 -5.66 -2.48 -21.39
N PRO A 214 -5.04 -1.68 -22.27
CA PRO A 214 -5.09 -1.89 -23.73
C PRO A 214 -4.55 -3.26 -24.15
N ALA A 215 -5.05 -3.74 -25.30
CA ALA A 215 -4.73 -5.08 -25.79
C ALA A 215 -3.23 -5.36 -25.95
N ALA A 216 -2.44 -4.34 -26.27
CA ALA A 216 -0.99 -4.43 -26.42
C ALA A 216 -0.27 -4.87 -25.12
N ASP A 217 -0.88 -4.64 -23.96
CA ASP A 217 -0.28 -4.92 -22.65
C ASP A 217 -0.85 -6.16 -21.96
N ARG A 218 -1.80 -6.86 -22.62
CA ARG A 218 -2.47 -8.06 -22.09
C ARG A 218 -1.62 -9.31 -22.32
N SER A 219 -0.39 -9.31 -21.81
CA SER A 219 0.52 -10.44 -21.90
C SER A 219 0.67 -11.17 -20.57
N PHE A 220 1.00 -12.45 -20.63
CA PHE A 220 1.35 -13.23 -19.44
C PHE A 220 2.55 -12.61 -18.70
N SER A 221 3.56 -12.13 -19.44
CA SER A 221 4.72 -11.46 -18.85
C SER A 221 4.33 -10.19 -18.09
N ASN A 222 3.40 -9.38 -18.61
CA ASN A 222 2.93 -8.19 -17.91
C ASN A 222 2.10 -8.57 -16.67
N THR A 223 1.31 -9.64 -16.76
CA THR A 223 0.56 -10.19 -15.62
C THR A 223 1.50 -10.62 -14.49
N VAL A 224 2.56 -11.37 -14.81
CA VAL A 224 3.59 -11.78 -13.83
C VAL A 224 4.34 -10.57 -13.27
N ASN A 225 4.65 -9.57 -14.09
CA ASN A 225 5.29 -8.35 -13.64
C ASN A 225 4.41 -7.60 -12.61
N LYS A 226 3.12 -7.39 -12.92
CA LYS A 226 2.16 -6.79 -11.96
C LYS A 226 2.03 -7.59 -10.68
N TRP A 227 1.88 -8.90 -10.80
CA TRP A 227 1.81 -9.79 -9.65
C TRP A 227 3.04 -9.64 -8.76
N SER A 228 4.25 -9.61 -9.34
CA SER A 228 5.48 -9.41 -8.57
C SER A 228 5.56 -8.03 -7.89
N GLN A 229 5.04 -6.98 -8.54
CA GLN A 229 4.99 -5.63 -7.97
C GLN A 229 4.02 -5.58 -6.77
N GLN A 230 2.87 -6.25 -6.84
CA GLN A 230 1.91 -6.35 -5.74
C GLN A 230 2.55 -7.04 -4.53
N ILE A 231 3.13 -8.23 -4.71
CA ILE A 231 3.83 -8.95 -3.63
C ILE A 231 4.95 -8.10 -3.00
N ALA A 232 5.71 -7.38 -3.81
CA ALA A 232 6.77 -6.50 -3.30
C ALA A 232 6.21 -5.30 -2.50
N LEU A 233 5.07 -4.77 -2.91
CA LEU A 233 4.37 -3.71 -2.20
C LEU A 233 3.80 -4.20 -0.87
N ASP A 234 3.15 -5.36 -0.87
CA ASP A 234 2.60 -5.98 0.34
C ASP A 234 3.70 -6.32 1.35
N THR A 235 4.84 -6.83 0.87
CA THR A 235 6.05 -7.03 1.68
C THR A 235 6.51 -5.73 2.32
N PHE A 236 6.58 -4.64 1.55
CA PHE A 236 6.99 -3.34 2.06
C PHE A 236 6.03 -2.83 3.13
N PHE A 237 4.72 -2.95 2.92
CA PHE A 237 3.75 -2.55 3.91
C PHE A 237 3.79 -3.41 5.15
N ASN A 238 4.02 -4.72 5.04
CA ASN A 238 4.19 -5.61 6.17
C ASN A 238 5.41 -5.23 7.01
N ILE A 239 6.53 -4.85 6.38
CA ILE A 239 7.69 -4.31 7.10
C ILE A 239 7.34 -2.97 7.77
N MET A 240 6.64 -2.07 7.10
CA MET A 240 6.21 -0.81 7.70
C MET A 240 5.31 -1.04 8.93
N LYS A 241 4.33 -1.94 8.81
CA LYS A 241 3.43 -2.37 9.90
C LYS A 241 4.20 -2.95 11.07
N GLU A 242 5.19 -3.81 10.79
CA GLU A 242 6.02 -4.42 11.81
C GLU A 242 6.74 -3.38 12.67
N PHE A 243 7.27 -2.31 12.06
CA PHE A 243 8.07 -1.30 12.77
C PHE A 243 7.28 -0.05 13.18
N TRP A 244 6.02 0.08 12.78
CA TRP A 244 5.17 1.22 13.13
C TRP A 244 5.08 1.50 14.63
N PRO A 245 4.85 0.49 15.50
CA PRO A 245 4.76 0.73 16.94
C PRO A 245 6.03 1.36 17.52
N ASP A 246 7.21 1.06 16.97
CA ASP A 246 8.48 1.62 17.43
C ASP A 246 8.67 3.06 16.98
N MET A 247 8.37 3.33 15.72
CA MET A 247 8.49 4.67 15.13
C MET A 247 7.50 5.61 15.81
N ARG A 248 6.27 5.15 16.03
CA ARG A 248 5.25 5.89 16.77
C ARG A 248 5.71 6.21 18.19
N ARG A 249 6.23 5.23 18.94
CA ARG A 249 6.73 5.49 20.30
C ARG A 249 7.81 6.56 20.30
N LYS A 250 8.79 6.50 19.39
CA LYS A 250 9.88 7.50 19.31
C LYS A 250 9.40 8.89 18.90
N ILE A 251 8.47 8.99 17.97
CA ILE A 251 8.00 10.29 17.45
C ILE A 251 7.04 10.97 18.43
N PHE A 252 6.18 10.20 19.12
CA PHE A 252 5.11 10.75 19.95
C PHE A 252 5.36 10.67 21.48
N HIS A 253 6.42 9.98 21.95
CA HIS A 253 6.88 10.11 23.35
C HIS A 253 8.11 11.01 23.51
N ALA A 254 8.76 11.45 22.42
CA ALA A 254 9.87 12.41 22.51
C ALA A 254 9.41 13.88 22.68
N GLY A 255 8.12 14.11 22.99
CA GLY A 255 7.52 15.43 23.13
C GLY A 255 6.76 15.65 24.44
N SER A 256 6.97 14.80 25.47
CA SER A 256 6.45 15.00 26.84
C SER A 256 7.57 15.29 27.82
#